data_AF-A0A8T9FYM2-F1
#
_entry.id   AF-A0A8T9FYM2-F1
#
_cell.length_a   1.000
_cell.length_b   1.000
_cell.length_c   1.000
_cell.angle_alpha   90.00
_cell.angle_beta   90.00
_cell.angle_gamma   90.00
#
_symmetry.space_group_name_H-M   'P 1'
#
loop_
_entity.id
_entity.type
_entity.pdbx_description
1 polymer ?
#
loop_
_entity_poly.entity_id
_entity_poly.type
_entity_poly.pdbx_seq_one_letter_code
_entity_poly.pdbx_strand_id
1 'polypeptide(L)'
;MGNRLPAVLIALGVLLFIAYSSVFVVNERQQAIVIRFGQIQDVKTEPGLYFKLPFGFMDADSVQYIQDQALRFDLDDIRVQVSGGKFYEVDAFVVYKITDARRFREAVSGDRESAEARLSTRLDSALRRVYGLRGFESALSEERASMMREVRGELTADASNLGLTIEDVRIRRTDLTQEVSQQTYERMKAERLAEAELIRARGNEAGQRRRAIADRQVVEFIAAAQRDSEILRGEGDGERNRVFGEAFSQDPAFFDFYRSMSAYRDSMGSSDTTLVLSPQSEFFRYFEDAAGTRPAPTGNGTGTGTTNGAATTPSTAN
;
A
#
# COMPACT_ATOMS: atom_id res chain seq x y z
N MET A 1 2.58 -43.55 -97.08
CA MET A 1 3.07 -42.33 -96.41
C MET A 1 2.49 -42.30 -95.01
N GLY A 2 3.27 -42.73 -94.00
CA GLY A 2 2.78 -42.83 -92.64
C GLY A 2 2.41 -41.45 -92.10
N ASN A 3 1.23 -41.34 -91.48
CA ASN A 3 0.74 -40.14 -90.82
C ASN A 3 1.76 -39.68 -89.76
N ARG A 4 2.64 -38.74 -90.12
CA ARG A 4 3.59 -38.11 -89.18
C ARG A 4 2.92 -37.04 -88.31
N LEU A 5 1.73 -36.58 -88.71
CA LEU A 5 0.87 -35.64 -87.98
C LEU A 5 0.56 -36.07 -86.53
N PRO A 6 0.10 -37.31 -86.24
CA PRO A 6 -0.10 -37.77 -84.86
C PRO A 6 1.21 -37.86 -84.08
N ALA A 7 2.32 -38.25 -84.70
CA ALA A 7 3.63 -38.30 -84.03
C ALA A 7 4.13 -36.90 -83.64
N VAL A 8 3.92 -35.90 -84.52
CA VAL A 8 4.27 -34.50 -84.24
C VAL A 8 3.38 -33.91 -83.15
N LEU A 9 2.07 -34.20 -83.16
CA LEU A 9 1.15 -33.76 -82.11
C LEU A 9 1.48 -34.37 -80.74
N ILE A 10 1.86 -35.65 -80.69
CA ILE A 10 2.30 -36.31 -79.46
C ILE A 10 3.60 -35.68 -78.95
N ALA A 11 4.59 -35.47 -79.82
CA ALA A 11 5.86 -34.82 -79.45
C ALA A 11 5.64 -33.39 -78.92
N LEU A 12 4.76 -32.62 -79.56
CA LEU A 12 4.40 -31.28 -79.11
C LEU A 12 3.69 -31.31 -77.75
N GLY A 13 2.77 -32.26 -77.55
CA GLY A 13 2.07 -32.45 -76.27
C GLY A 13 3.02 -32.81 -75.12
N VAL A 14 3.99 -33.70 -75.37
CA VAL A 14 5.04 -34.05 -74.39
C VAL A 14 5.92 -32.85 -74.07
N LEU A 15 6.31 -32.06 -75.08
CA LEU A 15 7.14 -30.87 -74.88
C LEU A 15 6.40 -29.79 -74.08
N LEU A 16 5.11 -29.57 -74.35
CA LEU A 16 4.25 -28.67 -73.58
C LEU A 16 4.05 -29.15 -72.14
N PHE A 17 3.89 -30.46 -71.92
CA PHE A 17 3.79 -31.06 -70.59
C PHE A 17 5.08 -30.88 -69.78
N ILE A 18 6.24 -31.07 -70.42
CA ILE A 18 7.56 -30.84 -69.83
C ILE A 18 7.74 -29.38 -69.45
N ALA A 19 7.38 -28.44 -70.34
CA ALA A 19 7.46 -27.01 -70.07
C ALA A 19 6.52 -26.58 -68.92
N TYR A 20 5.29 -27.09 -68.89
CA TYR A 20 4.33 -26.82 -67.81
C TYR A 20 4.80 -27.39 -66.47
N SER A 21 5.32 -28.62 -66.46
CA SER A 21 5.84 -29.28 -65.25
C SER A 21 7.11 -28.63 -64.70
N SER A 22 7.83 -27.89 -65.54
CA SER A 22 9.05 -27.16 -65.19
C SER A 22 8.77 -25.84 -64.45
N VAL A 23 7.56 -25.29 -64.54
CA VAL A 23 7.24 -23.98 -63.94
C VAL A 23 6.74 -24.13 -62.51
N PHE A 24 7.26 -23.31 -61.59
CA PHE A 24 6.70 -23.13 -60.26
C PHE A 24 6.65 -21.65 -59.86
N VAL A 25 5.70 -21.31 -59.00
CA VAL A 25 5.42 -19.93 -58.56
C VAL A 25 5.75 -19.82 -57.08
N VAL A 26 6.49 -18.77 -56.71
CA VAL A 26 6.79 -18.43 -55.31
C VAL A 26 6.04 -17.16 -54.95
N ASN A 27 5.19 -17.25 -53.94
CA ASN A 27 4.42 -16.12 -53.41
C ASN A 27 5.25 -15.32 -52.39
N GLU A 28 4.90 -14.06 -52.15
CA GLU A 28 5.60 -13.19 -51.20
C GLU A 28 5.63 -13.70 -49.74
N ARG A 29 4.69 -14.57 -49.37
CA ARG A 29 4.64 -15.20 -48.03
C ARG A 29 5.38 -16.52 -47.95
N GLN A 30 6.02 -16.95 -49.04
CA GLN A 30 6.62 -18.26 -49.19
C GLN A 30 8.03 -18.12 -49.75
N GLN A 31 8.91 -19.01 -49.31
CA GLN A 31 10.22 -19.22 -49.89
C GLN A 31 10.30 -20.67 -50.37
N ALA A 32 10.99 -20.90 -51.48
CA ALA A 32 11.08 -22.22 -52.09
C ALA A 32 12.52 -22.74 -52.06
N ILE A 33 12.68 -23.97 -51.60
CA ILE A 33 13.94 -24.71 -51.68
C ILE A 33 13.83 -25.72 -52.80
N VAL A 34 14.74 -25.64 -53.77
CA VAL A 34 14.86 -26.63 -54.84
C VAL A 34 15.86 -27.69 -54.40
N ILE A 35 15.36 -28.90 -54.23
CA ILE A 35 16.12 -30.05 -53.74
C ILE A 35 16.34 -30.99 -54.92
N ARG A 36 17.60 -31.42 -55.11
CA ARG A 36 17.96 -32.44 -56.09
C ARG A 36 18.55 -33.67 -55.41
N PHE A 37 17.93 -34.84 -55.54
CA PHE A 37 18.39 -36.08 -54.88
C PHE A 37 18.70 -35.89 -53.38
N GLY A 38 17.88 -35.09 -52.68
CA GLY A 38 18.07 -34.77 -51.26
C GLY A 38 19.11 -33.69 -50.96
N GLN A 39 19.87 -33.20 -51.94
CA GLN A 39 20.82 -32.09 -51.77
C GLN A 39 20.18 -30.75 -52.11
N ILE A 40 20.51 -29.70 -51.35
CA ILE A 40 20.00 -28.34 -51.57
C ILE A 40 20.77 -27.71 -52.74
N GLN A 41 20.11 -27.56 -53.88
CA GLN A 41 20.71 -26.90 -55.04
C GLN A 41 20.60 -25.39 -54.92
N ASP A 42 19.39 -24.89 -54.70
CA ASP A 42 19.11 -23.46 -54.77
C ASP A 42 17.97 -23.06 -53.82
N VAL A 43 18.02 -21.82 -53.34
CA VAL A 43 17.01 -21.23 -52.45
C VAL A 43 16.48 -19.98 -53.11
N LYS A 44 15.17 -19.94 -53.35
CA LYS A 44 14.47 -18.81 -53.96
C LYS A 44 13.62 -18.12 -52.91
N THR A 45 14.10 -16.96 -52.47
CA THR A 45 13.44 -16.12 -51.45
C THR A 45 12.61 -15.01 -52.10
N GLU A 46 12.95 -14.59 -53.32
CA GLU A 46 12.21 -13.54 -54.02
C GLU A 46 10.90 -14.08 -54.61
N PRO A 47 9.80 -13.31 -54.60
CA PRO A 47 8.55 -13.72 -55.22
C PRO A 47 8.72 -13.71 -56.74
N GLY A 48 8.34 -14.79 -57.41
CA GLY A 48 8.56 -14.87 -58.85
C GLY A 48 8.20 -16.21 -59.47
N LEU A 49 8.27 -16.23 -60.79
CA LEU A 49 8.17 -17.44 -61.59
C LEU A 49 9.56 -18.05 -61.72
N TYR A 50 9.71 -19.29 -61.29
CA TYR A 50 10.97 -20.02 -61.39
C TYR A 50 10.78 -21.31 -62.18
N PHE A 51 11.88 -21.73 -62.80
CA PHE A 51 11.94 -22.95 -63.58
C PHE A 51 12.79 -23.99 -62.85
N LYS A 52 12.22 -25.18 -62.64
CA LYS A 52 12.90 -26.38 -62.17
C LYS A 52 13.04 -27.37 -63.32
N LEU A 53 14.00 -28.29 -63.26
CA LEU A 53 14.05 -29.32 -64.31
C LEU A 53 12.83 -30.26 -64.17
N PRO A 54 12.18 -30.64 -65.28
CA PRO A 54 10.94 -31.42 -65.29
C PRO A 54 11.14 -32.91 -64.98
N PHE A 55 12.19 -33.28 -64.24
CA PHE A 55 12.48 -34.65 -63.82
C PHE A 55 11.68 -35.08 -62.58
N GLY A 56 10.49 -34.51 -62.37
CA GLY A 56 9.61 -34.85 -61.25
C GLY A 56 9.15 -36.30 -61.24
N PHE A 57 9.22 -37.00 -62.39
CA PHE A 57 8.87 -38.42 -62.52
C PHE A 57 9.95 -39.40 -62.03
N MET A 58 11.15 -38.90 -61.68
CA MET A 58 12.27 -39.70 -61.11
C MET A 58 12.61 -39.29 -59.67
N ASP A 59 11.75 -38.52 -58.99
CA ASP A 59 12.01 -37.90 -57.68
C ASP A 59 13.32 -37.08 -57.63
N ALA A 60 13.82 -36.66 -58.79
CA ALA A 60 15.12 -36.04 -58.91
C ALA A 60 15.10 -34.60 -58.42
N ASP A 61 14.09 -33.80 -58.79
CA ASP A 61 13.93 -32.38 -58.38
C ASP A 61 12.59 -32.15 -57.67
N SER A 62 12.63 -31.88 -56.36
CA SER A 62 11.46 -31.50 -55.55
C SER A 62 11.56 -30.07 -55.04
N VAL A 63 10.41 -29.39 -54.94
CA VAL A 63 10.32 -28.03 -54.41
C VAL A 63 9.64 -28.09 -53.06
N GLN A 64 10.33 -27.65 -52.02
CA GLN A 64 9.75 -27.49 -50.70
C GLN A 64 9.44 -26.02 -50.45
N TYR A 65 8.17 -25.71 -50.14
CA TYR A 65 7.76 -24.38 -49.71
C TYR A 65 7.90 -24.23 -48.21
N ILE A 66 8.46 -23.11 -47.78
CA ILE A 66 8.59 -22.69 -46.39
C ILE A 66 7.93 -21.32 -46.26
N GLN A 67 7.38 -21.00 -45.10
CA GLN A 67 6.72 -19.72 -44.86
C GLN A 67 7.76 -18.63 -44.55
N ASP A 68 7.66 -17.47 -45.20
CA ASP A 68 8.49 -16.27 -44.92
C ASP A 68 7.70 -15.23 -44.10
N GLN A 69 7.13 -15.65 -42.98
CA GLN A 69 6.37 -14.76 -42.10
C GLN A 69 6.73 -15.00 -40.63
N ALA A 70 6.41 -14.02 -39.80
CA ALA A 70 6.49 -14.17 -38.36
C ALA A 70 5.51 -15.27 -37.91
N LEU A 71 6.08 -16.34 -37.35
CA LEU A 71 5.35 -17.46 -36.76
C LEU A 71 5.40 -17.34 -35.25
N ARG A 72 4.32 -17.75 -34.60
CA ARG A 72 4.21 -17.77 -33.15
C ARG A 72 4.24 -19.22 -32.67
N PHE A 73 5.07 -19.47 -31.67
CA PHE A 73 5.10 -20.70 -30.91
C PHE A 73 4.82 -20.39 -29.44
N ASP A 74 3.89 -21.14 -28.85
CA ASP A 74 3.50 -21.01 -27.45
C ASP A 74 4.10 -22.18 -26.64
N LEU A 75 4.58 -21.86 -25.43
CA LEU A 75 5.11 -22.81 -24.47
C LEU A 75 4.38 -22.59 -23.15
N ASP A 76 3.44 -23.50 -22.88
CA ASP A 76 2.52 -23.41 -21.75
C ASP A 76 2.99 -24.27 -20.56
N ASP A 77 2.54 -23.92 -19.35
CA ASP A 77 2.67 -24.73 -18.13
C ASP A 77 4.11 -25.12 -17.74
N ILE A 78 5.09 -24.25 -18.04
CA ILE A 78 6.48 -24.51 -17.70
C ILE A 78 6.68 -24.30 -16.21
N ARG A 79 7.03 -25.38 -15.50
CA ARG A 79 7.41 -25.31 -14.09
C ARG A 79 8.87 -24.91 -13.93
N VAL A 80 9.10 -23.68 -13.49
CA VAL A 80 10.44 -23.13 -13.17
C VAL A 80 10.61 -22.93 -11.67
N GLN A 81 11.84 -23.10 -11.19
CA GLN A 81 12.20 -22.85 -9.80
C GLN A 81 13.01 -21.55 -9.70
N VAL A 82 12.63 -20.66 -8.79
CA VAL A 82 13.35 -19.40 -8.55
C VAL A 82 14.38 -19.52 -7.44
N SER A 83 15.33 -18.59 -7.38
CA SER A 83 16.24 -18.48 -6.23
C SER A 83 15.38 -18.22 -4.97
N GLY A 84 15.40 -19.15 -4.01
CA GLY A 84 14.47 -19.17 -2.87
C GLY A 84 13.53 -20.37 -2.83
N GLY A 85 13.63 -21.29 -3.80
CA GLY A 85 13.02 -22.63 -3.71
C GLY A 85 11.54 -22.70 -4.08
N LYS A 86 10.92 -21.57 -4.45
CA LYS A 86 9.52 -21.53 -4.90
C LYS A 86 9.40 -21.95 -6.36
N PHE A 87 8.23 -22.49 -6.71
CA PHE A 87 7.91 -22.89 -8.07
C PHE A 87 6.88 -21.94 -8.69
N TYR A 88 7.09 -21.63 -9.96
CA TYR A 88 6.14 -20.89 -10.79
C TYR A 88 5.76 -21.72 -11.99
N GLU A 89 4.52 -21.53 -12.44
CA GLU A 89 4.02 -22.00 -13.73
C GLU A 89 4.01 -20.81 -14.68
N VAL A 90 4.80 -20.92 -15.74
CA VAL A 90 5.06 -19.84 -16.69
C VAL A 90 4.53 -20.23 -18.06
N ASP A 91 3.65 -19.40 -18.59
CA ASP A 91 3.22 -19.46 -19.98
C ASP A 91 4.03 -18.43 -20.75
N ALA A 92 4.76 -18.85 -21.78
CA ALA A 92 5.55 -17.97 -22.63
C ALA A 92 5.24 -18.21 -24.11
N PHE A 93 5.51 -17.21 -24.93
CA PHE A 93 5.43 -17.34 -26.37
C PHE A 93 6.60 -16.64 -27.03
N VAL A 94 7.00 -17.20 -28.16
CA VAL A 94 8.09 -16.70 -28.98
C VAL A 94 7.55 -16.43 -30.38
N VAL A 95 7.88 -15.25 -30.89
CA VAL A 95 7.65 -14.89 -32.29
C VAL A 95 8.98 -15.03 -33.02
N TYR A 96 9.00 -15.88 -34.04
CA TYR A 96 10.19 -16.18 -34.82
C TYR A 96 9.91 -16.09 -36.32
N LYS A 97 10.92 -15.74 -37.12
CA LYS A 97 10.87 -15.71 -38.58
C LYS A 97 11.95 -16.62 -39.15
N ILE A 98 11.64 -17.35 -40.23
CA ILE A 98 12.59 -18.24 -40.91
C ILE A 98 13.38 -17.43 -41.94
N THR A 99 14.49 -16.81 -41.51
CA THR A 99 15.31 -15.94 -42.37
C THR A 99 16.23 -16.72 -43.30
N ASP A 100 16.76 -17.87 -42.85
CA ASP A 100 17.65 -18.71 -43.66
C ASP A 100 17.03 -20.10 -43.90
N ALA A 101 16.39 -20.25 -45.05
CA ALA A 101 15.73 -21.49 -45.46
C ALA A 101 16.72 -22.66 -45.62
N ARG A 102 17.96 -22.39 -46.06
CA ARG A 102 18.99 -23.42 -46.28
C ARG A 102 19.36 -24.05 -44.95
N ARG A 103 19.76 -23.23 -43.97
CA ARG A 103 20.11 -23.69 -42.62
C ARG A 103 18.93 -24.37 -41.93
N PHE A 104 17.73 -23.84 -42.12
CA PHE A 104 16.51 -24.45 -41.59
C PHE A 104 16.33 -25.88 -42.12
N ARG A 105 16.51 -26.11 -43.42
CA ARG A 105 16.43 -27.45 -43.99
C ARG A 105 17.57 -28.37 -43.52
N GLU A 106 18.80 -27.88 -43.45
CA GLU A 106 19.95 -28.65 -42.99
C GLU A 106 19.81 -29.06 -41.53
N ALA A 107 19.28 -28.18 -40.69
CA ALA A 107 19.13 -28.44 -39.26
C ALA A 107 17.92 -29.33 -38.95
N VAL A 108 16.73 -29.00 -39.47
CA VAL A 108 15.45 -29.61 -39.06
C VAL A 108 14.68 -30.27 -40.20
N SER A 109 15.34 -30.56 -41.33
CA SER A 109 14.68 -31.15 -42.50
C SER A 109 13.47 -30.34 -42.98
N GLY A 110 13.48 -29.01 -42.75
CA GLY A 110 12.42 -28.11 -43.19
C GLY A 110 11.07 -28.41 -42.52
N ASP A 111 11.07 -29.16 -41.42
CA ASP A 111 9.88 -29.47 -40.64
C ASP A 111 9.73 -28.45 -39.50
N ARG A 112 8.54 -27.86 -39.43
CA ARG A 112 8.21 -26.85 -38.43
C ARG A 112 8.15 -27.45 -37.03
N GLU A 113 7.54 -28.63 -36.90
CA GLU A 113 7.34 -29.27 -35.59
C GLU A 113 8.70 -29.62 -34.95
N SER A 114 9.62 -30.15 -35.76
CA SER A 114 11.00 -30.41 -35.34
C SER A 114 11.76 -29.15 -34.90
N ALA A 115 11.55 -28.00 -35.57
CA ALA A 115 12.13 -26.73 -35.15
C ALA A 115 11.52 -26.21 -33.84
N GLU A 116 10.21 -26.26 -33.72
CA GLU A 116 9.47 -25.85 -32.52
C GLU A 116 9.86 -26.70 -31.31
N ALA A 117 10.04 -28.02 -31.46
CA ALA A 117 10.52 -28.91 -30.40
C ALA A 117 11.95 -28.60 -29.93
N ARG A 118 12.84 -28.17 -30.84
CA ARG A 118 14.18 -27.72 -30.45
C ARG A 118 14.12 -26.37 -29.75
N LEU A 119 13.34 -25.43 -30.30
CA LEU A 119 13.18 -24.10 -29.72
C LEU A 119 12.53 -24.17 -28.34
N SER A 120 11.57 -25.08 -28.13
CA SER A 120 10.90 -25.29 -26.85
C SER A 120 11.87 -25.76 -25.76
N THR A 121 12.72 -26.73 -26.10
CA THR A 121 13.75 -27.26 -25.19
C THR A 121 14.77 -26.18 -24.81
N ARG A 122 15.16 -25.33 -25.78
CA ARG A 122 16.08 -24.21 -25.52
C ARG A 122 15.42 -23.10 -24.72
N LEU A 123 14.18 -22.76 -25.02
CA LEU A 123 13.40 -21.76 -24.29
C LEU A 123 13.17 -22.19 -22.83
N ASP A 124 12.77 -23.45 -22.58
CA ASP A 124 12.65 -24.01 -21.22
C ASP A 124 13.98 -23.91 -20.46
N SER A 125 15.08 -24.28 -21.10
CA SER A 125 16.43 -24.19 -20.49
C SER A 125 16.82 -22.75 -20.15
N ALA A 126 16.57 -21.79 -21.05
CA ALA A 126 16.86 -20.37 -20.84
C ALA A 126 15.97 -19.77 -19.74
N LEU A 127 14.68 -20.10 -19.73
CA LEU A 127 13.76 -19.68 -18.67
C LEU A 127 14.20 -20.24 -17.32
N ARG A 128 14.52 -21.53 -17.21
CA ARG A 128 15.02 -22.13 -15.96
C ARG A 128 16.28 -21.44 -15.44
N ARG A 129 17.20 -21.06 -16.33
CA ARG A 129 18.43 -20.37 -15.95
C ARG A 129 18.17 -18.97 -15.42
N VAL A 130 17.43 -18.16 -16.17
CA VAL A 130 17.15 -16.76 -15.81
C VAL A 130 16.29 -16.67 -14.54
N TYR A 131 15.27 -17.52 -14.41
CA TYR A 131 14.46 -17.59 -13.20
C TYR A 131 15.24 -18.17 -12.00
N GLY A 132 16.13 -19.15 -12.23
CA GLY A 132 16.94 -19.74 -11.18
C GLY A 132 17.95 -18.77 -10.54
N LEU A 133 18.40 -17.76 -11.29
CA LEU A 133 19.34 -16.74 -10.81
C LEU A 133 18.66 -15.58 -10.06
N ARG A 134 17.33 -15.45 -10.14
CA ARG A 134 16.62 -14.31 -9.54
C ARG A 134 15.59 -14.71 -8.50
N GLY A 135 15.35 -13.78 -7.57
CA GLY A 135 14.40 -13.94 -6.47
C GLY A 135 12.95 -13.85 -6.93
N PHE A 136 12.06 -14.40 -6.11
CA PHE A 136 10.60 -14.38 -6.28
C PHE A 136 10.03 -12.99 -6.68
N GLU A 137 10.51 -11.91 -6.07
CA GLU A 137 9.96 -10.56 -6.30
C GLU A 137 10.36 -9.97 -7.65
N SER A 138 11.50 -10.38 -8.22
CA SER A 138 11.98 -9.88 -9.51
C SER A 138 11.07 -10.30 -10.68
N ALA A 139 10.45 -11.48 -10.59
CA ALA A 139 9.57 -12.03 -11.63
C ALA A 139 8.29 -11.21 -11.83
N LEU A 140 7.90 -10.45 -10.80
CA LEU A 140 6.66 -9.66 -10.75
C LEU A 140 6.92 -8.13 -10.80
N SER A 141 8.19 -7.71 -10.87
CA SER A 141 8.62 -6.32 -10.82
C SER A 141 9.10 -5.81 -12.21
N GLU A 142 9.59 -4.57 -12.27
CA GLU A 142 10.16 -3.92 -13.45
C GLU A 142 11.33 -4.71 -14.07
N GLU A 143 11.94 -5.62 -13.31
CA GLU A 143 13.00 -6.52 -13.77
C GLU A 143 12.55 -7.52 -14.84
N ARG A 144 11.24 -7.76 -15.01
CA ARG A 144 10.70 -8.67 -16.02
C ARG A 144 11.14 -8.33 -17.44
N ALA A 145 11.19 -7.05 -17.78
CA ALA A 145 11.64 -6.61 -19.11
C ALA A 145 13.15 -6.86 -19.32
N SER A 146 13.94 -6.83 -18.25
CA SER A 146 15.36 -7.18 -18.29
C SER A 146 15.55 -8.69 -18.51
N MET A 147 14.81 -9.52 -17.76
CA MET A 147 14.83 -10.98 -17.91
C MET A 147 14.46 -11.43 -19.32
N MET A 148 13.43 -10.83 -19.93
CA MET A 148 13.03 -11.22 -21.29
C MET A 148 14.06 -10.85 -22.35
N ARG A 149 14.82 -9.76 -22.16
CA ARG A 149 15.96 -9.44 -23.04
C ARG A 149 17.09 -10.46 -22.91
N GLU A 150 17.34 -10.92 -21.69
CA GLU A 150 18.34 -11.96 -21.40
C GLU A 150 17.95 -13.31 -22.01
N VAL A 151 16.72 -13.78 -21.77
CA VAL A 151 16.17 -15.01 -22.38
C VAL A 151 16.19 -14.93 -23.91
N ARG A 152 15.78 -13.78 -24.48
CA ARG A 152 15.86 -13.56 -25.93
C ARG A 152 17.29 -13.64 -26.42
N GLY A 153 18.25 -13.06 -25.70
CA GLY A 153 19.67 -13.10 -26.04
C GLY A 153 20.21 -14.54 -26.11
N GLU A 154 19.92 -15.35 -25.09
CA GLU A 154 20.29 -16.78 -25.08
C GLU A 154 19.62 -17.55 -26.23
N LEU A 155 18.32 -17.32 -26.45
CA LEU A 155 17.56 -18.00 -27.49
C LEU A 155 18.01 -17.60 -28.90
N THR A 156 18.47 -16.36 -29.10
CA THR A 156 18.89 -15.86 -30.42
C THR A 156 20.10 -16.61 -30.96
N ALA A 157 21.07 -16.95 -30.09
CA ALA A 157 22.25 -17.72 -30.49
C ALA A 157 21.84 -19.11 -31.00
N ASP A 158 20.99 -19.80 -30.25
CA ASP A 158 20.50 -21.13 -30.63
C ASP A 158 19.58 -21.10 -31.85
N ALA A 159 18.70 -20.10 -31.95
CA ALA A 159 17.80 -19.92 -33.09
C ALA A 159 18.57 -19.66 -34.39
N SER A 160 19.66 -18.88 -34.33
CA SER A 160 20.49 -18.58 -35.51
C SER A 160 21.15 -19.83 -36.11
N ASN A 161 21.48 -20.83 -35.27
CA ASN A 161 22.00 -22.13 -35.71
C ASN A 161 20.95 -22.95 -36.48
N LEU A 162 19.66 -22.69 -36.23
CA LEU A 162 18.54 -23.31 -36.93
C LEU A 162 18.08 -22.50 -38.15
N GLY A 163 18.73 -21.37 -38.47
CA GLY A 163 18.29 -20.45 -39.54
C GLY A 163 17.07 -19.58 -39.17
N LEU A 164 16.77 -19.48 -37.87
CA LEU A 164 15.64 -18.72 -37.33
C LEU A 164 16.11 -17.39 -36.75
N THR A 165 15.29 -16.35 -36.88
CA THR A 165 15.47 -15.06 -36.21
C THR A 165 14.34 -14.85 -35.21
N ILE A 166 14.69 -14.53 -33.96
CA ILE A 166 13.71 -14.26 -32.90
C ILE A 166 13.30 -12.78 -32.95
N GLU A 167 12.02 -12.52 -33.23
CA GLU A 167 11.46 -11.17 -33.27
C GLU A 167 11.08 -10.68 -31.88
N ASP A 168 10.47 -11.53 -31.06
CA ASP A 168 10.13 -11.20 -29.67
C ASP A 168 9.94 -12.46 -28.82
N VAL A 169 10.19 -12.32 -27.51
CA VAL A 169 9.88 -13.33 -26.49
C VAL A 169 9.09 -12.66 -25.39
N ARG A 170 7.91 -13.19 -25.08
CA ARG A 170 7.08 -12.65 -24.02
C ARG A 170 6.48 -13.76 -23.18
N ILE A 171 6.39 -13.48 -21.90
CA ILE A 171 5.59 -14.28 -20.98
C ILE A 171 4.14 -13.81 -21.07
N ARG A 172 3.21 -14.74 -21.22
CA ARG A 172 1.76 -14.51 -21.15
C ARG A 172 1.28 -14.49 -19.70
N ARG A 173 1.77 -15.41 -18.86
CA ARG A 173 1.33 -15.58 -17.46
C ARG A 173 2.44 -16.16 -16.59
N THR A 174 2.45 -15.77 -15.32
CA THR A 174 3.36 -16.33 -14.30
C THR A 174 2.54 -16.52 -13.04
N ASP A 175 2.06 -17.74 -12.84
CA ASP A 175 1.22 -18.10 -11.70
C ASP A 175 2.05 -18.84 -10.65
N LEU A 176 1.75 -18.59 -9.38
CA LEU A 176 2.23 -19.40 -8.27
C LEU A 176 1.52 -20.75 -8.28
N THR A 177 2.22 -21.83 -7.92
CA THR A 177 1.53 -23.10 -7.63
C THR A 177 0.58 -22.89 -6.45
N GLN A 178 -0.59 -23.55 -6.49
CA GLN A 178 -1.64 -23.36 -5.48
C GLN A 178 -1.14 -23.59 -4.04
N GLU A 179 -0.21 -24.53 -3.86
CA GLU A 179 0.39 -24.87 -2.55
C GLU A 179 1.23 -23.72 -1.96
N VAL A 180 2.10 -23.09 -2.75
CA VAL A 180 2.95 -21.97 -2.30
C VAL A 180 2.16 -20.67 -2.19
N SER A 181 1.11 -20.53 -3.01
CA SER A 181 0.24 -19.35 -3.03
C SER A 181 -0.45 -19.13 -1.68
N GLN A 182 -0.98 -20.19 -1.05
CA GLN A 182 -1.71 -20.10 0.21
C GLN A 182 -0.78 -19.70 1.36
N GLN A 183 0.38 -20.36 1.51
CA GLN A 183 1.35 -20.04 2.56
C GLN A 183 1.89 -18.61 2.42
N THR A 184 2.20 -18.19 1.18
CA THR A 184 2.69 -16.83 0.93
C THR A 184 1.59 -15.81 1.21
N TYR A 185 0.34 -16.10 0.81
CA TYR A 185 -0.81 -15.25 1.08
C TYR A 185 -1.10 -15.10 2.58
N GLU A 186 -1.07 -16.20 3.34
CA GLU A 186 -1.22 -16.17 4.81
C GLU A 186 -0.12 -15.34 5.48
N ARG A 187 1.14 -15.50 5.04
CA ARG A 187 2.26 -14.69 5.54
C ARG A 187 2.07 -13.21 5.23
N MET A 188 1.72 -12.86 3.99
CA MET A 188 1.47 -11.46 3.60
C MET A 188 0.28 -10.87 4.37
N LYS A 189 -0.77 -11.65 4.58
CA LYS A 189 -1.91 -11.25 5.40
C LYS A 189 -1.49 -11.00 6.84
N ALA A 190 -0.71 -11.89 7.44
CA ALA A 190 -0.19 -11.73 8.80
C ALA A 190 0.70 -10.49 8.94
N GLU A 191 1.59 -10.25 7.97
CA GLU A 191 2.47 -9.09 7.94
C GLU A 191 1.69 -7.78 7.79
N ARG A 192 0.69 -7.74 6.90
CA ARG A 192 -0.22 -6.59 6.75
C ARG A 192 -1.06 -6.34 8.00
N LEU A 193 -1.53 -7.39 8.66
CA LEU A 193 -2.26 -7.28 9.92
C LEU A 193 -1.34 -6.75 11.03
N ALA A 194 -0.12 -7.25 11.12
CA ALA A 194 0.87 -6.77 12.10
C ALA A 194 1.24 -5.30 11.85
N GLU A 195 1.44 -4.91 10.59
CA GLU A 195 1.69 -3.51 10.19
C GLU A 195 0.50 -2.61 10.56
N ALA A 196 -0.72 -3.05 10.26
CA ALA A 196 -1.94 -2.31 10.59
C ALA A 196 -2.12 -2.18 12.11
N GLU A 197 -1.88 -3.23 12.88
CA GLU A 197 -1.93 -3.19 14.35
C GLU A 197 -0.87 -2.25 14.93
N LEU A 198 0.35 -2.25 14.37
CA LEU A 198 1.40 -1.35 14.79
C LEU A 198 1.05 0.12 14.49
N ILE A 199 0.43 0.41 13.34
CA ILE A 199 -0.07 1.75 13.02
C ILE A 199 -1.21 2.16 13.96
N ARG A 200 -2.15 1.26 14.26
CA ARG A 200 -3.24 1.51 15.22
C ARG A 200 -2.71 1.76 16.62
N ALA A 201 -1.74 0.95 17.08
CA ALA A 201 -1.09 1.11 18.38
C ALA A 201 -0.40 2.47 18.51
N ARG A 202 0.37 2.89 17.50
CA ARG A 202 1.00 4.22 17.44
C ARG A 202 -0.03 5.34 17.43
N GLY A 203 -1.12 5.19 16.68
CA GLY A 203 -2.24 6.14 16.66
C GLY A 203 -2.90 6.29 18.03
N ASN A 204 -3.14 5.18 18.72
CA ASN A 204 -3.71 5.14 20.06
C ASN A 204 -2.77 5.77 21.09
N GLU A 205 -1.47 5.44 21.06
CA GLU A 205 -0.46 6.03 21.94
C GLU A 205 -0.38 7.55 21.76
N ALA A 206 -0.28 8.02 20.51
CA ALA A 206 -0.26 9.45 20.19
C ALA A 206 -1.56 10.16 20.59
N GLY A 207 -2.70 9.48 20.48
CA GLY A 207 -3.99 9.97 20.95
C GLY A 207 -4.05 10.10 22.48
N GLN A 208 -3.64 9.06 23.21
CA GLN A 208 -3.60 9.06 24.68
C GLN A 208 -2.67 10.14 25.21
N ARG A 209 -1.47 10.29 24.62
CA ARG A 209 -0.52 11.34 25.00
C ARG A 209 -1.13 12.73 24.82
N ARG A 210 -1.80 12.99 23.69
CA ARG A 210 -2.45 14.29 23.44
C ARG A 210 -3.61 14.56 24.40
N ARG A 211 -4.43 13.56 24.72
CA ARG A 211 -5.51 13.71 25.72
C ARG A 211 -4.95 14.00 27.10
N ALA A 212 -3.93 13.27 27.56
CA ALA A 212 -3.31 13.50 28.85
C ALA A 212 -2.70 14.92 28.98
N ILE A 213 -2.09 15.43 27.90
CA ILE A 213 -1.59 16.82 27.86
C ILE A 213 -2.76 17.82 27.93
N ALA A 214 -3.84 17.58 27.17
CA ALA A 214 -5.02 18.45 27.19
C ALA A 214 -5.70 18.46 28.58
N ASP A 215 -5.89 17.29 29.21
CA ASP A 215 -6.49 17.17 30.53
C ASP A 215 -5.66 17.89 31.59
N ARG A 216 -4.33 17.74 31.53
CA ARG A 216 -3.40 18.48 32.39
C ARG A 216 -3.55 20.00 32.19
N GLN A 217 -3.58 20.47 30.94
CA GLN A 217 -3.75 21.89 30.63
C GLN A 217 -5.09 22.43 31.14
N VAL A 218 -6.18 21.67 31.01
CA VAL A 218 -7.49 22.06 31.55
C VAL A 218 -7.42 22.27 33.06
N VAL A 219 -6.80 21.35 33.80
CA VAL A 219 -6.62 21.48 35.25
C VAL A 219 -5.75 22.69 35.61
N GLU A 220 -4.63 22.89 34.89
CA GLU A 220 -3.74 24.04 35.08
C GLU A 220 -4.47 25.38 34.82
N PHE A 221 -5.27 25.46 33.76
CA PHE A 221 -6.04 26.66 33.42
C PHE A 221 -7.14 26.95 34.44
N ILE A 222 -7.89 25.94 34.90
CA ILE A 222 -8.91 26.12 35.93
C ILE A 222 -8.26 26.59 37.24
N ALA A 223 -7.15 25.97 37.63
CA ALA A 223 -6.43 26.37 38.84
C ALA A 223 -5.85 27.79 38.75
N ALA A 224 -5.32 28.18 37.59
CA ALA A 224 -4.85 29.54 37.35
C ALA A 224 -6.01 30.54 37.40
N ALA A 225 -7.12 30.26 36.71
CA ALA A 225 -8.30 31.12 36.70
C ALA A 225 -8.92 31.30 38.11
N GLN A 226 -8.94 30.23 38.91
CA GLN A 226 -9.44 30.31 40.28
C GLN A 226 -8.50 31.12 41.19
N ARG A 227 -7.18 30.91 41.08
CA ARG A 227 -6.18 31.73 41.79
C ARG A 227 -6.35 33.21 41.46
N ASP A 228 -6.44 33.54 40.17
CA ASP A 228 -6.55 34.93 39.72
C ASP A 228 -7.88 35.55 40.18
N SER A 229 -8.97 34.77 40.18
CA SER A 229 -10.27 35.18 40.73
C SER A 229 -10.22 35.45 42.24
N GLU A 230 -9.55 34.59 43.01
CA GLU A 230 -9.38 34.76 44.46
C GLU A 230 -8.49 35.97 44.79
N ILE A 231 -7.42 36.21 44.02
CA ILE A 231 -6.59 37.41 44.14
C ILE A 231 -7.42 38.66 43.86
N LEU A 232 -8.13 38.70 42.73
CA LEU A 232 -8.91 39.87 42.31
C LEU A 232 -10.06 40.16 43.27
N ARG A 233 -10.66 39.11 43.85
CA ARG A 233 -11.65 39.25 44.93
C ARG A 233 -11.01 39.79 46.21
N GLY A 234 -9.84 39.29 46.60
CA GLY A 234 -9.09 39.78 47.75
C GLY A 234 -8.66 41.24 47.61
N GLU A 235 -8.20 41.65 46.43
CA GLU A 235 -7.89 43.04 46.09
C GLU A 235 -9.15 43.92 46.14
N GLY A 236 -10.27 43.45 45.60
CA GLY A 236 -11.56 44.14 45.66
C GLY A 236 -12.07 44.31 47.09
N ASP A 237 -11.98 43.28 47.93
CA ASP A 237 -12.36 43.34 49.34
C ASP A 237 -11.41 44.26 50.14
N GLY A 238 -10.11 44.23 49.83
CA GLY A 238 -9.11 45.12 50.42
C GLY A 238 -9.37 46.58 50.08
N GLU A 239 -9.61 46.88 48.81
CA GLU A 239 -9.92 48.22 48.32
C GLU A 239 -11.26 48.73 48.88
N ARG A 240 -12.28 47.85 48.91
CA ARG A 240 -13.56 48.12 49.57
C ARG A 240 -13.34 48.52 51.02
N ASN A 241 -12.60 47.72 51.79
CA ASN A 241 -12.34 47.99 53.20
C ASN A 241 -11.51 49.26 53.41
N ARG A 242 -10.56 49.57 52.51
CA ARG A 242 -9.79 50.81 52.53
C ARG A 242 -10.68 52.03 52.36
N VAL A 243 -11.51 52.06 51.31
CA VAL A 243 -12.46 53.16 51.05
C VAL A 243 -13.46 53.29 52.20
N PHE A 244 -13.98 52.17 52.71
CA PHE A 244 -14.85 52.19 53.88
C PHE A 244 -14.14 52.75 55.12
N GLY A 245 -12.91 52.32 55.43
CA GLY A 245 -12.13 52.82 56.56
C GLY A 245 -11.80 54.31 56.46
N GLU A 246 -11.47 54.80 55.25
CA GLU A 246 -11.26 56.23 54.99
C GLU A 246 -12.53 57.04 55.20
N ALA A 247 -13.68 56.55 54.75
CA ALA A 247 -14.98 57.17 55.00
C ALA A 247 -15.36 57.14 56.49
N PHE A 248 -15.11 56.02 57.20
CA PHE A 248 -15.41 55.86 58.62
C PHE A 248 -14.54 56.72 59.53
N SER A 249 -13.32 57.06 59.10
CA SER A 249 -12.41 57.90 59.88
C SER A 249 -12.77 59.39 59.84
N GLN A 250 -13.71 59.81 58.99
CA GLN A 250 -14.14 61.21 58.91
C GLN A 250 -15.03 61.62 60.08
N ASP A 251 -15.97 60.75 60.52
CA ASP A 251 -16.81 60.96 61.70
C ASP A 251 -17.21 59.60 62.34
N PRO A 252 -16.48 59.16 63.38
CA PRO A 252 -16.78 57.90 64.07
C PRO A 252 -18.14 57.87 64.78
N ALA A 253 -18.62 59.01 65.28
CA ALA A 253 -19.85 59.07 66.07
C ALA A 253 -21.10 58.97 65.18
N PHE A 254 -21.08 59.64 64.03
CA PHE A 254 -22.13 59.53 63.02
C PHE A 254 -22.21 58.12 62.42
N PHE A 255 -21.07 57.45 62.23
CA PHE A 255 -21.02 56.10 61.70
C PHE A 255 -21.65 55.05 62.62
N ASP A 256 -21.28 55.03 63.91
CA ASP A 256 -21.85 54.07 64.87
C ASP A 256 -23.38 54.21 64.92
N PHE A 257 -23.89 55.45 64.84
CA PHE A 257 -25.31 55.74 64.73
C PHE A 257 -25.90 55.22 63.41
N TYR A 258 -25.33 55.55 62.25
CA TYR A 258 -25.84 55.13 60.94
C TYR A 258 -25.82 53.60 60.75
N ARG A 259 -24.76 52.91 61.20
CA ARG A 259 -24.63 51.45 61.14
C ARG A 259 -25.66 50.76 62.02
N SER A 260 -25.87 51.25 63.24
CA SER A 260 -26.91 50.70 64.12
C SER A 260 -28.30 50.89 63.52
N MET A 261 -28.61 52.05 62.92
CA MET A 261 -29.86 52.32 62.21
C MET A 261 -30.06 51.47 60.96
N SER A 262 -29.01 51.20 60.18
CA SER A 262 -29.08 50.27 59.05
C SER A 262 -29.32 48.84 59.53
N ALA A 263 -28.59 48.39 60.57
CA ALA A 263 -28.77 47.06 61.16
C ALA A 263 -30.20 46.87 61.70
N TYR A 264 -30.78 47.89 62.34
CA TYR A 264 -32.18 47.92 62.75
C TYR A 264 -33.14 47.77 61.57
N ARG A 265 -32.91 48.50 60.48
CA ARG A 265 -33.74 48.41 59.27
C ARG A 265 -33.67 47.02 58.65
N ASP A 266 -32.47 46.47 58.51
CA ASP A 266 -32.25 45.16 57.88
C ASP A 266 -32.80 44.01 58.73
N SER A 267 -32.70 44.10 60.06
CA SER A 267 -33.21 43.08 60.97
C SER A 267 -34.72 43.13 61.20
N MET A 268 -35.36 44.29 61.04
CA MET A 268 -36.81 44.49 61.25
C MET A 268 -37.62 44.49 59.96
N GLY A 269 -36.97 44.42 58.79
CA GLY A 269 -37.64 44.45 57.48
C GLY A 269 -38.29 43.13 57.05
N SER A 270 -37.95 41.99 57.66
CA SER A 270 -38.50 40.67 57.34
C SER A 270 -39.52 40.21 58.40
N SER A 271 -40.76 40.01 58.00
CA SER A 271 -41.89 39.58 58.87
C SER A 271 -41.74 38.18 59.48
N ASP A 272 -40.70 37.42 59.09
CA ASP A 272 -40.48 36.02 59.45
C ASP A 272 -39.31 35.80 60.45
N THR A 273 -38.67 36.87 60.95
CA THR A 273 -37.50 36.76 61.83
C THR A 273 -37.89 36.87 63.31
N THR A 274 -37.89 35.75 64.02
CA THR A 274 -38.06 35.71 65.49
C THR A 274 -36.73 36.04 66.17
N LEU A 275 -36.63 37.20 66.80
CA LEU A 275 -35.42 37.70 67.45
C LEU A 275 -35.49 37.48 68.97
N VAL A 276 -34.61 36.65 69.53
CA VAL A 276 -34.51 36.40 70.98
C VAL A 276 -33.31 37.17 71.51
N LEU A 277 -33.56 38.26 72.23
CA LEU A 277 -32.52 39.14 72.78
C LEU A 277 -32.65 39.27 74.30
N SER A 278 -31.50 39.42 74.97
CA SER A 278 -31.47 39.74 76.39
C SER A 278 -31.92 41.19 76.62
N PRO A 279 -32.53 41.52 77.78
CA PRO A 279 -33.04 42.87 78.08
C PRO A 279 -32.00 44.01 78.15
N GLN A 280 -30.71 43.74 77.89
CA GLN A 280 -29.61 44.71 77.93
C GLN A 280 -28.67 44.51 76.72
N SER A 281 -29.22 44.16 75.56
CA SER A 281 -28.41 43.88 74.37
C SER A 281 -27.77 45.16 73.82
N GLU A 282 -26.47 45.11 73.52
CA GLU A 282 -25.75 46.17 72.79
C GLU A 282 -26.40 46.54 71.46
N PHE A 283 -27.25 45.66 70.93
CA PHE A 283 -27.98 45.87 69.71
C PHE A 283 -28.82 47.16 69.77
N PHE A 284 -29.57 47.44 70.86
CA PHE A 284 -30.53 48.56 70.93
C PHE A 284 -29.98 49.88 71.53
N ARG A 285 -28.66 50.06 71.63
CA ARG A 285 -28.02 51.20 72.33
C ARG A 285 -28.59 52.58 71.92
N TYR A 286 -28.80 52.80 70.63
CA TYR A 286 -29.30 54.07 70.10
C TYR A 286 -30.84 54.21 70.12
N PHE A 287 -31.57 53.15 70.45
CA PHE A 287 -33.01 53.18 70.66
C PHE A 287 -33.35 53.57 72.12
N GLU A 288 -32.49 53.21 73.07
CA GLU A 288 -32.64 53.53 74.50
C GLU A 288 -32.05 54.90 74.89
N ASP A 289 -30.94 55.32 74.26
CA ASP A 289 -30.28 56.61 74.51
C ASP A 289 -29.80 57.27 73.19
N ALA A 290 -30.24 58.51 72.94
CA ALA A 290 -29.91 59.28 71.75
C ALA A 290 -28.41 59.64 71.66
N ALA A 291 -27.69 59.67 72.79
CA ALA A 291 -26.25 59.91 72.82
C ALA A 291 -25.41 58.63 72.66
N GLY A 292 -26.05 57.45 72.67
CA GLY A 292 -25.40 56.16 72.47
C GLY A 292 -24.40 55.80 73.59
N THR A 293 -24.67 56.13 74.85
CA THR A 293 -23.70 55.83 75.92
C THR A 293 -23.68 54.33 76.22
N ARG A 294 -22.49 53.71 76.36
CA ARG A 294 -22.35 52.26 76.61
C ARG A 294 -22.96 51.89 77.98
N PRO A 295 -23.83 50.87 78.08
CA PRO A 295 -24.28 50.37 79.38
C PRO A 295 -23.11 49.67 80.10
N ALA A 296 -22.92 49.95 81.39
CA ALA A 296 -21.85 49.33 82.19
C ALA A 296 -22.13 47.82 82.42
N PRO A 297 -21.11 46.93 82.34
CA PRO A 297 -21.34 45.52 82.57
C PRO A 297 -21.58 45.24 84.06
N THR A 298 -22.79 44.84 84.43
CA THR A 298 -23.10 44.32 85.77
C THR A 298 -22.84 42.82 85.80
N GLY A 299 -21.78 42.40 86.49
CA GLY A 299 -21.48 40.99 86.74
C GLY A 299 -22.39 40.39 87.82
N ASN A 300 -22.81 39.13 87.64
CA ASN A 300 -23.27 38.26 88.73
C ASN A 300 -23.13 36.77 88.39
N GLY A 301 -22.32 36.05 89.18
CA GLY A 301 -22.70 34.78 89.82
C GLY A 301 -22.49 33.42 89.12
N THR A 302 -21.36 32.78 89.46
CA THR A 302 -21.20 31.36 89.89
C THR A 302 -21.57 30.17 88.99
N GLY A 303 -20.54 29.38 88.64
CA GLY A 303 -20.62 27.98 88.23
C GLY A 303 -19.26 27.29 88.39
N THR A 304 -19.02 26.71 89.56
CA THR A 304 -17.88 25.85 89.92
C THR A 304 -17.87 24.56 89.09
N GLY A 305 -16.73 24.27 88.46
CA GLY A 305 -16.44 22.99 87.79
C GLY A 305 -14.95 22.67 87.89
N THR A 306 -14.61 21.92 88.93
CA THR A 306 -13.28 21.46 89.35
C THR A 306 -12.49 20.79 88.23
N THR A 307 -11.23 21.22 88.09
CA THR A 307 -10.14 20.54 87.40
C THR A 307 -9.85 19.18 88.02
N ASN A 308 -9.74 18.12 87.21
CA ASN A 308 -8.85 17.01 87.53
C ASN A 308 -8.17 16.53 86.25
N GLY A 309 -6.86 16.72 86.18
CA GLY A 309 -6.02 16.15 85.15
C GLY A 309 -5.73 14.68 85.41
N ALA A 310 -5.54 13.91 84.35
CA ALA A 310 -4.76 12.68 84.38
C ALA A 310 -4.03 12.56 83.04
N ALA A 311 -2.71 12.71 83.09
CA ALA A 311 -1.79 12.31 82.05
C ALA A 311 -1.54 10.80 82.14
N THR A 312 -1.57 10.11 80.99
CA THR A 312 -0.86 8.85 80.76
C THR A 312 -0.29 8.84 79.33
N THR A 313 0.99 9.16 79.21
CA THR A 313 1.90 8.65 78.15
C THR A 313 2.21 7.15 78.42
N PRO A 314 2.95 6.41 77.56
CA PRO A 314 3.00 6.33 76.08
C PRO A 314 3.01 4.86 75.57
N SER A 315 3.19 4.69 74.25
CA SER A 315 4.01 3.64 73.60
C SER A 315 3.40 2.30 73.12
N THR A 316 3.71 2.05 71.83
CA THR A 316 4.12 0.80 71.14
C THR A 316 3.09 -0.06 70.38
N ALA A 317 3.31 -0.09 69.06
CA ALA A 317 3.34 -1.23 68.12
C ALA A 317 2.19 -2.25 68.10
N ASN A 318 1.48 -2.35 66.97
CA ASN A 318 1.93 -3.11 65.78
C ASN A 318 1.14 -2.64 64.55
#